data_AF-A0A4Y2EJE3-F1
#
_entry.id   AF-A0A4Y2EJE3-F1
#
_cell.length_a   1.000
_cell.length_b   1.000
_cell.length_c   1.000
_cell.angle_alpha   90.00
_cell.angle_beta   90.00
_cell.angle_gamma   90.00
#
_symmetry.space_group_name_H-M   'P 1'
#
loop_
_entity.id
_entity.type
_entity.pdbx_description
1 polymer ?
#
loop_
_entity_poly.entity_id
_entity_poly.type
_entity_poly.pdbx_seq_one_letter_code
_entity_poly.pdbx_strand_id
1 'polypeptide(L)'
;METPRRRISSHMQDAEIEGLFPPEPESSDPDWFSLEYINSLYRKLVPESVPHPLLIAFADVMIVFTIIALSAVTLWKASTGYITYIEVRLPLGGERSPPGSPWPLPKSWERSPTQLTFDPEMFYMSSNANACDVILEGLRRYKRMIVTELKGQKHPDLPQLEGLQVRVLDERLQNFNDGGPIGGCGYPQHGEDESCKEVTFVNLKNA
;
A
#
# COMPACT_ATOMS: atom_id res chain seq x y z
N MET A 1 -7.11 -1.79 53.03
CA MET A 1 -5.78 -2.36 52.73
C MET A 1 -5.41 -1.89 51.35
N GLU A 2 -4.73 -0.74 51.31
CA GLU A 2 -4.23 -0.10 50.11
C GLU A 2 -2.79 -0.59 49.88
N THR A 3 -2.47 -0.94 48.64
CA THR A 3 -1.11 -1.17 48.17
C THR A 3 -1.01 -0.61 46.74
N PRO A 4 0.15 -0.03 46.35
CA PRO A 4 0.17 1.21 45.61
C PRO A 4 0.51 1.06 44.13
N ARG A 5 0.07 2.05 43.36
CA ARG A 5 0.51 2.38 41.99
C ARG A 5 2.04 2.35 41.87
N ARG A 6 2.57 1.54 40.95
CA ARG A 6 3.86 1.80 40.30
C ARG A 6 3.61 2.39 38.92
N ARG A 7 3.80 3.70 38.84
CA ARG A 7 3.93 4.48 37.60
C ARG A 7 5.40 4.36 37.19
N ILE A 8 5.70 3.57 36.17
CA ILE A 8 7.02 3.59 35.54
C ILE A 8 6.95 4.62 34.42
N SER A 9 7.53 5.77 34.72
CA SER A 9 7.87 6.82 33.77
C SER A 9 9.18 6.42 33.10
N SER A 10 9.17 6.25 31.78
CA SER A 10 10.38 6.24 30.97
C SER A 10 10.42 7.55 30.18
N HIS A 11 10.79 8.61 30.88
CA HIS A 11 11.41 9.78 30.27
C HIS A 11 12.92 9.47 30.24
N MET A 12 13.46 9.03 29.11
CA MET A 12 14.89 9.09 28.88
C MET A 12 15.22 8.95 27.40
N GLN A 13 15.92 9.98 26.92
CA GLN A 13 16.81 10.01 25.76
C GLN A 13 16.15 10.14 24.39
N ASP A 14 15.74 11.38 24.12
CA ASP A 14 16.11 12.06 22.88
C ASP A 14 17.64 11.96 22.71
N ALA A 15 18.07 10.97 21.94
CA ALA A 15 19.39 10.90 21.36
C ALA A 15 19.22 11.13 19.86
N GLU A 16 19.42 12.39 19.48
CA GLU A 16 20.19 12.83 18.32
C GLU A 16 20.75 11.66 17.47
N ILE A 17 19.97 11.22 16.47
CA ILE A 17 20.47 10.49 15.30
C ILE A 17 20.21 11.40 14.10
N GLU A 18 20.84 12.58 14.12
CA GLU A 18 21.18 13.30 12.90
C GLU A 18 22.61 12.91 12.54
N GLY A 19 22.81 12.27 11.38
CA GLY A 19 24.15 12.11 10.82
C GLY A 19 24.54 10.75 10.27
N LEU A 20 23.63 9.85 9.93
CA LEU A 20 23.98 8.58 9.26
C LEU A 20 23.14 8.25 8.02
N PHE A 21 22.83 9.26 7.20
CA PHE A 21 22.52 9.05 5.79
C PHE A 21 23.29 10.11 4.98
N PRO A 22 24.17 9.71 4.04
CA PRO A 22 24.74 10.68 3.11
C PRO A 22 23.57 11.30 2.33
N PRO A 23 23.61 12.62 2.04
CA PRO A 23 22.59 13.24 1.22
C PRO A 23 22.52 12.50 -0.12
N GLU A 24 21.30 12.15 -0.53
CA GLU A 24 21.04 11.72 -1.90
C GLU A 24 21.65 12.76 -2.85
N PRO A 25 22.43 12.35 -3.86
CA PRO A 25 22.89 13.29 -4.85
C PRO A 25 21.67 13.83 -5.59
N GLU A 26 21.32 15.08 -5.28
CA GLU A 26 20.46 15.89 -6.11
C GLU A 26 20.99 15.85 -7.53
N SER A 27 20.20 15.26 -8.42
CA SER A 27 19.96 15.74 -9.78
C SER A 27 21.07 16.63 -10.33
N SER A 28 22.14 16.00 -10.82
CA SER A 28 23.06 16.63 -11.75
C SER A 28 23.18 15.72 -12.96
N ASP A 29 22.66 16.24 -14.06
CA ASP A 29 22.78 15.82 -15.46
C ASP A 29 23.65 14.58 -15.77
N PRO A 30 23.20 13.67 -16.65
CA PRO A 30 23.99 12.54 -17.09
C PRO A 30 25.03 12.98 -18.13
N ASP A 31 25.92 13.90 -17.76
CA ASP A 31 27.10 14.31 -18.55
C ASP A 31 28.36 13.53 -18.12
N TRP A 32 28.17 12.37 -17.47
CA TRP A 32 29.23 11.49 -17.01
C TRP A 32 30.00 10.77 -18.15
N PHE A 33 29.63 11.04 -19.41
CA PHE A 33 30.38 10.67 -20.60
C PHE A 33 30.70 11.89 -21.48
N SER A 34 31.11 13.02 -20.90
CA SER A 34 31.70 14.08 -21.72
C SER A 34 32.92 13.52 -22.50
N LEU A 35 32.80 13.48 -23.83
CA LEU A 35 33.86 13.06 -24.76
C LEU A 35 35.18 13.80 -24.51
N GLU A 36 35.12 15.00 -23.92
CA GLU A 36 36.29 15.77 -23.51
C GLU A 36 37.06 15.12 -22.36
N TYR A 37 36.37 14.51 -21.39
CA TYR A 37 37.02 13.80 -20.28
C TYR A 37 37.73 12.53 -20.76
N ILE A 38 37.12 11.78 -21.69
CA ILE A 38 37.75 10.63 -22.33
C ILE A 38 38.97 11.06 -23.15
N ASN A 39 38.86 12.14 -23.94
CA ASN A 39 39.99 12.68 -24.72
C ASN A 39 41.15 13.17 -23.83
N SER A 40 40.84 13.77 -22.68
CA SER A 40 41.81 14.21 -21.69
C SER A 40 42.56 13.04 -21.05
N LEU A 41 41.84 11.98 -20.67
CA LEU A 41 42.43 10.74 -20.16
C LEU A 41 43.29 10.04 -21.22
N TYR A 42 42.82 9.99 -22.47
CA TYR A 42 43.57 9.38 -23.58
C TYR A 42 44.89 10.12 -23.84
N ARG A 43 44.89 11.47 -23.81
CA ARG A 43 46.13 12.27 -23.92
C ARG A 43 47.09 12.08 -22.74
N LYS A 44 46.58 11.83 -21.53
CA LYS A 44 47.44 11.61 -20.35
C LYS A 44 48.04 10.21 -20.30
N LEU A 45 47.37 9.21 -20.89
CA LEU A 45 47.80 7.82 -20.86
C LEU A 45 48.71 7.43 -22.03
N VAL A 46 48.76 8.24 -23.10
CA VAL A 46 49.65 8.01 -24.25
C VAL A 46 50.84 8.97 -24.20
N PRO A 47 51.97 8.60 -23.58
CA PRO A 47 53.19 9.40 -23.64
C PRO A 47 53.65 9.55 -25.09
N GLU A 48 53.96 10.79 -25.46
CA GLU A 48 54.41 11.21 -26.79
C GLU A 48 55.85 10.75 -27.06
N SER A 49 56.09 9.44 -27.04
CA SER A 49 57.37 8.87 -27.49
C SER A 49 57.19 7.42 -27.95
N VAL A 50 57.46 7.25 -29.25
CA VAL A 50 57.62 6.00 -30.03
C VAL A 50 56.34 5.40 -30.63
N PRO A 51 56.15 5.49 -31.97
CA PRO A 51 55.07 4.80 -32.66
C PRO A 51 55.48 3.35 -32.86
N HIS A 52 55.10 2.48 -31.92
CA HIS A 52 54.99 1.07 -32.24
C HIS A 52 53.56 0.82 -32.71
N PRO A 53 53.30 0.69 -34.03
CA PRO A 53 51.95 0.43 -34.56
C PRO A 53 51.31 -0.81 -33.93
N LEU A 54 52.15 -1.73 -33.43
CA LEU A 54 51.73 -2.87 -32.64
C LEU A 54 51.06 -2.47 -31.32
N LEU A 55 51.60 -1.51 -30.55
CA LEU A 55 51.02 -1.10 -29.27
C LEU A 55 49.66 -0.41 -29.43
N ILE A 56 49.51 0.40 -30.47
CA ILE A 56 48.22 1.04 -30.80
C ILE A 56 47.20 -0.03 -31.22
N ALA A 57 47.60 -0.97 -32.08
CA ALA A 57 46.73 -2.09 -32.46
C ALA A 57 46.33 -2.97 -31.27
N PHE A 58 47.24 -3.21 -30.32
CA PHE A 58 46.91 -3.93 -29.08
C PHE A 58 45.94 -3.14 -28.20
N ALA A 59 46.09 -1.81 -28.08
CA ALA A 59 45.18 -0.97 -27.32
C ALA A 59 43.76 -0.98 -27.91
N ASP A 60 43.61 -0.88 -29.23
CA ASP A 60 42.31 -0.93 -29.91
C ASP A 60 41.62 -2.28 -29.72
N VAL A 61 42.37 -3.38 -29.84
CA VAL A 61 41.85 -4.73 -29.59
C VAL A 61 41.36 -4.87 -28.14
N MET A 62 42.14 -4.38 -27.18
CA MET A 62 41.76 -4.42 -25.76
C MET A 62 40.50 -3.59 -25.47
N ILE A 63 40.35 -2.42 -26.08
CA ILE A 63 39.15 -1.58 -25.94
C ILE A 63 37.90 -2.28 -26.51
N VAL A 64 38.01 -2.95 -27.66
CA VAL A 64 36.88 -3.70 -28.22
C VAL A 64 36.47 -4.85 -27.30
N PHE A 65 37.43 -5.58 -26.73
CA PHE A 65 37.14 -6.65 -25.78
C PHE A 65 36.46 -6.13 -24.49
N THR A 66 36.87 -4.96 -23.98
CA THR A 66 36.22 -4.38 -22.79
C THR A 66 34.79 -3.94 -23.07
N ILE A 67 34.52 -3.35 -24.24
CA ILE A 67 33.14 -2.97 -24.65
C ILE A 67 32.26 -4.21 -24.80
N ILE A 68 32.78 -5.29 -25.40
CA ILE A 68 32.05 -6.56 -25.53
C ILE A 68 31.78 -7.16 -24.15
N ALA A 69 32.77 -7.19 -23.26
CA ALA A 69 32.59 -7.73 -21.91
C ALA A 69 31.56 -6.91 -21.10
N LEU A 70 31.62 -5.57 -21.19
CA LEU A 70 30.65 -4.69 -20.51
C LEU A 70 29.24 -4.87 -21.04
N SER A 71 29.06 -4.95 -22.37
CA SER A 71 27.74 -5.18 -22.97
C SER A 71 27.17 -6.57 -22.64
N ALA A 72 28.02 -7.60 -22.56
CA ALA A 72 27.59 -8.94 -22.13
C ALA A 72 27.12 -8.95 -20.66
N VAL A 73 27.80 -8.23 -19.76
CA VAL A 73 27.44 -8.16 -18.34
C VAL A 73 26.12 -7.41 -18.13
N THR A 74 25.89 -6.30 -18.86
CA THR A 74 24.64 -5.54 -18.75
C THR A 74 23.45 -6.34 -19.29
N LEU A 75 23.63 -7.04 -20.42
CA LEU A 75 22.61 -7.95 -20.98
C LEU A 75 22.30 -9.11 -20.03
N TRP A 76 23.32 -9.67 -19.36
CA TRP A 76 23.11 -10.74 -18.39
C TRP A 76 22.23 -10.30 -17.22
N LYS A 77 22.48 -9.12 -16.64
CA LYS A 77 21.66 -8.58 -15.54
C LYS A 77 20.23 -8.24 -15.95
N ALA A 78 20.00 -7.81 -17.19
CA ALA A 78 18.66 -7.53 -17.69
C ALA A 78 17.84 -8.81 -17.95
N SER A 79 18.50 -9.97 -18.09
CA SER A 79 17.85 -11.24 -18.39
C SER A 79 17.32 -12.01 -17.18
N THR A 80 17.57 -11.53 -15.95
CA THR A 80 17.03 -12.15 -14.74
C THR A 80 15.57 -11.74 -14.53
N GLY A 81 14.67 -12.38 -15.26
CA GLY A 81 13.24 -12.36 -14.96
C GLY A 81 12.90 -13.43 -13.93
N TYR A 82 12.10 -13.09 -12.93
CA TYR A 82 11.52 -14.06 -12.01
C TYR A 82 10.05 -14.29 -12.42
N ILE A 83 9.67 -15.55 -12.59
CA ILE A 83 8.26 -15.92 -12.76
C ILE A 83 7.66 -15.93 -11.37
N THR A 84 6.93 -14.88 -11.00
CA THR A 84 6.08 -14.92 -9.80
C THR A 84 4.89 -15.82 -10.10
N TYR A 85 4.66 -16.79 -9.24
CA TYR A 85 3.43 -17.57 -9.27
C TYR A 85 2.24 -16.63 -9.06
N ILE A 86 1.37 -16.54 -10.08
CA ILE A 86 0.05 -15.95 -9.91
C ILE A 86 -0.82 -17.07 -9.35
N GLU A 87 -1.17 -16.97 -8.07
CA GLU A 87 -2.08 -17.94 -7.47
C GLU A 87 -3.36 -18.01 -8.29
N VAL A 88 -3.78 -19.24 -8.62
CA VAL A 88 -5.03 -19.46 -9.34
C VAL A 88 -6.15 -19.02 -8.41
N ARG A 89 -6.71 -17.83 -8.67
CA ARG A 89 -7.97 -17.41 -8.08
C ARG A 89 -9.06 -18.30 -8.68
N LEU A 90 -9.20 -19.50 -8.13
CA LEU A 90 -10.42 -20.28 -8.29
C LEU A 90 -11.59 -19.33 -7.99
N PRO A 91 -12.71 -19.41 -8.72
CA PRO A 91 -13.84 -18.55 -8.41
C PRO A 91 -14.11 -18.68 -6.91
N LEU A 92 -14.05 -17.55 -6.20
CA LEU A 92 -14.27 -17.50 -4.76
C LEU A 92 -15.51 -18.33 -4.47
N GLY A 93 -15.37 -19.30 -3.56
CA GLY A 93 -16.48 -20.18 -3.20
C GLY A 93 -17.68 -19.34 -2.77
N GLY A 94 -18.83 -19.55 -3.40
CA GLY A 94 -20.04 -18.81 -3.08
C GLY A 94 -20.93 -18.54 -4.30
N GLU A 95 -22.15 -18.13 -4.01
CA GLU A 95 -23.10 -17.67 -5.01
C GLU A 95 -22.75 -16.24 -5.41
N ARG A 96 -22.62 -15.97 -6.72
CA ARG A 96 -22.36 -14.61 -7.21
C ARG A 96 -23.55 -13.72 -6.88
N SER A 97 -23.26 -12.49 -6.48
CA SER A 97 -24.27 -11.44 -6.37
C SER A 97 -25.05 -11.28 -7.68
N PRO A 98 -26.39 -11.15 -7.62
CA PRO A 98 -27.19 -10.91 -8.81
C PRO A 98 -26.78 -9.60 -9.52
N PRO A 99 -26.99 -9.49 -10.85
CA PRO A 99 -26.79 -8.23 -11.55
C PRO A 99 -27.82 -7.19 -11.08
N GLY A 100 -27.41 -5.95 -10.87
CA GLY A 100 -28.33 -4.87 -10.48
C GLY A 100 -27.66 -3.70 -9.75
N SER A 101 -28.44 -2.67 -9.45
CA SER A 101 -28.00 -1.50 -8.67
C SER A 101 -28.59 -1.54 -7.25
N PRO A 102 -27.81 -1.23 -6.19
CA PRO A 102 -26.37 -0.90 -6.23
C PRO A 102 -25.54 -2.08 -6.76
N TRP A 103 -24.43 -1.78 -7.46
CA TRP A 103 -23.67 -2.79 -8.22
C TRP A 103 -22.42 -3.28 -7.46
N PRO A 104 -22.25 -4.60 -7.28
CA PRO A 104 -23.20 -5.67 -7.57
C PRO A 104 -24.37 -5.71 -6.57
N LEU A 105 -25.52 -6.27 -6.96
CA LEU A 105 -26.71 -6.27 -6.12
C LEU A 105 -26.48 -7.12 -4.86
N PRO A 106 -26.75 -6.60 -3.65
CA PRO A 106 -26.59 -7.38 -2.44
C PRO A 106 -27.49 -8.61 -2.41
N LYS A 107 -27.05 -9.67 -1.74
CA LYS A 107 -27.79 -10.93 -1.61
C LYS A 107 -29.16 -10.73 -0.96
N SER A 108 -29.22 -9.85 0.03
CA SER A 108 -30.44 -9.37 0.67
C SER A 108 -30.46 -7.84 0.63
N TRP A 109 -31.62 -7.28 0.29
CA TRP A 109 -31.80 -5.82 0.22
C TRP A 109 -33.23 -5.45 0.62
N GLU A 110 -33.37 -4.90 1.83
CA GLU A 110 -34.64 -4.42 2.35
C GLU A 110 -34.74 -2.91 2.14
N ARG A 111 -35.72 -2.46 1.32
CA ARG A 111 -35.98 -1.03 1.08
C ARG A 111 -37.06 -0.55 2.03
N SER A 112 -36.80 0.58 2.68
CA SER A 112 -37.84 1.38 3.30
C SER A 112 -38.31 2.48 2.34
N PRO A 113 -39.61 2.80 2.28
CA PRO A 113 -40.10 3.97 1.56
C PRO A 113 -39.75 5.30 2.28
N THR A 114 -39.32 5.24 3.55
CA THR A 114 -38.99 6.42 4.33
C THR A 114 -37.69 7.06 3.84
N GLN A 115 -37.78 8.31 3.41
CA GLN A 115 -36.60 9.11 3.10
C GLN A 115 -36.01 9.67 4.40
N LEU A 116 -34.69 9.55 4.51
CA LEU A 116 -33.92 10.10 5.61
C LEU A 116 -32.97 11.15 5.07
N THR A 117 -32.65 12.13 5.90
CA THR A 117 -31.58 13.09 5.65
C THR A 117 -30.47 12.87 6.67
N PHE A 118 -29.23 13.25 6.40
CA PHE A 118 -28.18 13.21 7.42
C PHE A 118 -27.48 14.56 7.49
N ASP A 119 -26.99 14.89 8.68
CA ASP A 119 -26.17 16.06 8.91
C ASP A 119 -24.69 15.68 8.72
N PRO A 120 -23.98 16.28 7.75
CA PRO A 120 -22.57 15.97 7.49
C PRO A 120 -21.65 16.09 8.72
N GLU A 121 -21.94 17.03 9.63
CA GLU A 121 -21.10 17.29 10.80
C GLU A 121 -21.33 16.27 11.92
N MET A 122 -22.58 15.86 12.11
CA MET A 122 -22.95 14.91 13.18
C MET A 122 -22.96 13.44 12.74
N PHE A 123 -22.97 13.17 11.43
CA PHE A 123 -23.06 11.81 10.91
C PHE A 123 -21.82 10.98 11.25
N TYR A 124 -22.02 9.83 11.87
CA TYR A 124 -20.94 8.90 12.24
C TYR A 124 -21.10 7.54 11.58
N MET A 125 -19.96 6.89 11.34
CA MET A 125 -19.88 5.51 10.87
C MET A 125 -19.10 4.71 11.90
N SER A 126 -19.61 3.54 12.26
CA SER A 126 -18.97 2.64 13.23
C SER A 126 -19.02 1.19 12.75
N SER A 127 -18.19 0.33 13.32
CA SER A 127 -18.23 -1.10 13.07
C SER A 127 -17.91 -1.90 14.33
N ASN A 128 -18.43 -3.13 14.40
CA ASN A 128 -18.03 -4.12 15.40
C ASN A 128 -16.60 -4.65 15.15
N ALA A 129 -16.07 -4.49 13.93
CA ALA A 129 -14.71 -4.87 13.54
C ALA A 129 -13.71 -3.73 13.74
N ASN A 130 -13.79 -3.01 14.85
CA ASN A 130 -12.95 -1.83 15.12
C ASN A 130 -11.47 -2.17 15.35
N ALA A 131 -11.14 -3.45 15.59
CA ALA A 131 -9.77 -3.93 15.65
C ALA A 131 -9.10 -4.04 14.25
N CYS A 132 -9.89 -3.96 13.17
CA CYS A 132 -9.38 -4.06 11.80
C CYS A 132 -9.07 -2.67 11.23
N ASP A 133 -7.79 -2.42 10.97
CA ASP A 133 -7.29 -1.22 10.30
C ASP A 133 -7.93 -1.04 8.90
N VAL A 134 -8.01 -2.12 8.11
CA VAL A 134 -8.62 -2.09 6.76
C VAL A 134 -10.08 -1.62 6.81
N ILE A 135 -10.86 -2.10 7.78
CA ILE A 135 -12.26 -1.70 7.94
C ILE A 135 -12.34 -0.24 8.38
N LEU A 136 -11.52 0.17 9.37
CA LEU A 136 -11.48 1.55 9.84
C LEU A 136 -11.10 2.54 8.73
N GLU A 137 -10.07 2.24 7.93
CA GLU A 137 -9.68 3.06 6.78
C GLU A 137 -10.76 3.08 5.69
N GLY A 138 -11.42 1.95 5.46
CA GLY A 138 -12.59 1.88 4.59
C GLY A 138 -13.70 2.85 5.03
N LEU A 139 -14.09 2.81 6.31
CA LEU A 139 -15.11 3.70 6.87
C LEU A 139 -14.69 5.17 6.74
N ARG A 140 -13.43 5.51 7.03
CA ARG A 140 -12.91 6.88 6.87
C ARG A 140 -13.01 7.35 5.43
N ARG A 141 -12.61 6.50 4.48
CA ARG A 141 -12.68 6.80 3.05
C ARG A 141 -14.12 7.02 2.58
N TYR A 142 -15.04 6.13 2.92
CA TYR A 142 -16.44 6.26 2.52
C TYR A 142 -17.15 7.43 3.18
N LYS A 143 -16.87 7.72 4.46
CA LYS A 143 -17.39 8.92 5.12
C LYS A 143 -16.97 10.17 4.35
N ARG A 144 -15.70 10.27 3.93
CA ARG A 144 -15.21 11.39 3.11
C ARG A 144 -15.95 11.50 1.79
N MET A 145 -16.11 10.40 1.06
CA MET A 145 -16.85 10.40 -0.22
C MET A 145 -18.30 10.87 -0.03
N ILE A 146 -18.99 10.33 0.98
CA ILE A 146 -20.41 10.63 1.22
C ILE A 146 -20.62 12.08 1.70
N VAL A 147 -19.76 12.58 2.59
CA VAL A 147 -19.93 13.90 3.23
C VAL A 147 -19.30 15.01 2.41
N THR A 148 -18.06 14.84 1.96
CA THR A 148 -17.27 15.92 1.36
C THR A 148 -17.52 16.06 -0.13
N GLU A 149 -17.64 14.96 -0.87
CA GLU A 149 -17.74 15.00 -2.33
C GLU A 149 -19.17 15.27 -2.80
N LEU A 150 -20.18 14.78 -2.08
CA LEU A 150 -21.59 14.92 -2.48
C LEU A 150 -22.23 16.26 -2.10
N LYS A 151 -21.55 17.12 -1.31
CA LYS A 151 -21.96 18.49 -0.94
C LYS A 151 -23.45 18.64 -0.57
N GLY A 152 -24.03 17.65 0.08
CA GLY A 152 -25.43 17.65 0.48
C GLY A 152 -25.69 18.56 1.69
N GLN A 153 -26.90 19.13 1.76
CA GLN A 153 -27.39 19.82 2.96
C GLN A 153 -28.52 19.02 3.60
N LYS A 154 -28.63 19.13 4.93
CA LYS A 154 -29.72 18.52 5.69
C LYS A 154 -31.06 19.12 5.24
N HIS A 155 -32.01 18.27 4.92
CA HIS A 155 -33.37 18.71 4.62
C HIS A 155 -34.13 18.99 5.93
N PRO A 156 -34.79 20.15 6.09
CA PRO A 156 -35.42 20.53 7.38
C PRO A 156 -36.55 19.58 7.80
N ASP A 157 -37.34 19.10 6.84
CA ASP A 157 -38.56 18.32 7.11
C ASP A 157 -38.36 16.80 7.15
N LEU A 158 -37.17 16.31 6.81
CA LEU A 158 -36.91 14.86 6.75
C LEU A 158 -36.32 14.35 8.07
N PRO A 159 -36.69 13.12 8.49
CA PRO A 159 -36.10 12.51 9.67
C PRO A 159 -34.59 12.32 9.49
N GLN A 160 -33.82 12.68 10.52
CA GLN A 160 -32.37 12.59 10.49
C GLN A 160 -31.87 11.15 10.68
N LEU A 161 -30.90 10.71 9.88
CA LEU A 161 -30.06 9.55 10.09
C LEU A 161 -28.83 9.99 10.88
N GLU A 162 -28.68 9.46 12.10
CA GLU A 162 -27.59 9.85 13.01
C GLU A 162 -26.28 9.15 12.65
N GLY A 163 -26.34 7.88 12.29
CA GLY A 163 -25.16 7.12 11.95
C GLY A 163 -25.46 5.78 11.31
N LEU A 164 -24.39 5.17 10.80
CA LEU A 164 -24.40 3.86 10.17
C LEU A 164 -23.49 2.90 10.96
N GLN A 165 -24.01 1.72 11.29
CA GLN A 165 -23.22 0.66 11.88
C GLN A 165 -22.99 -0.45 10.87
N VAL A 166 -21.73 -0.76 10.60
CA VAL A 166 -21.31 -1.88 9.75
C VAL A 166 -21.02 -3.08 10.64
N ARG A 167 -21.81 -4.14 10.50
CA ARG A 167 -21.65 -5.40 11.22
C ARG A 167 -21.02 -6.43 10.31
N VAL A 168 -19.82 -6.87 10.66
CA VAL A 168 -19.13 -7.98 9.99
C VAL A 168 -19.42 -9.24 10.79
N LEU A 169 -20.01 -10.24 10.13
CA LEU A 169 -20.31 -11.54 10.73
C LEU A 169 -19.11 -12.46 10.53
N ASP A 170 -18.10 -12.28 11.37
CA ASP A 170 -16.95 -13.18 11.47
C ASP A 170 -16.70 -13.55 12.94
N GLU A 171 -16.68 -14.84 13.22
CA GLU A 171 -16.43 -15.40 14.55
C GLU A 171 -15.00 -15.09 15.03
N ARG A 172 -14.05 -14.97 14.10
CA ARG A 172 -12.64 -14.65 14.40
C ARG A 172 -12.48 -13.23 14.96
N LEU A 173 -13.42 -12.34 14.64
CA LEU A 173 -13.41 -10.94 15.12
C LEU A 173 -14.00 -10.79 16.53
N GLN A 174 -14.71 -11.79 17.06
CA GLN A 174 -15.43 -11.68 18.33
C GLN A 174 -14.64 -12.24 19.54
N ASN A 175 -13.62 -13.07 19.30
CA ASN A 175 -12.83 -13.69 20.35
C ASN A 175 -11.59 -12.85 20.72
N PHE A 176 -11.82 -11.72 21.40
CA PHE A 176 -10.74 -10.82 21.86
C PHE A 176 -10.10 -11.24 23.20
N ASN A 177 -10.69 -12.22 23.91
CA ASN A 177 -10.35 -12.53 25.31
C ASN A 177 -9.25 -13.57 25.51
N ASP A 178 -8.80 -14.28 24.47
CA ASP A 178 -7.93 -15.47 24.65
C ASP A 178 -6.42 -15.20 24.42
N GLY A 179 -6.00 -13.94 24.29
CA GLY A 179 -4.58 -13.60 24.11
C GLY A 179 -3.96 -14.17 22.82
N GLY A 180 -4.79 -14.64 21.88
CA GLY A 180 -4.38 -15.08 20.55
C GLY A 180 -3.99 -13.91 19.65
N PRO A 181 -3.30 -14.17 18.52
CA PRO A 181 -2.91 -13.13 17.58
C PRO A 181 -4.16 -12.36 17.12
N ILE A 182 -4.01 -11.05 16.92
CA ILE A 182 -5.02 -10.10 16.41
C ILE A 182 -5.48 -10.60 15.03
N GLY A 183 -6.40 -11.57 14.99
CA GLY A 183 -6.43 -12.58 13.94
C GLY A 183 -7.79 -12.70 13.28
N GLY A 184 -8.26 -11.63 12.65
CA GLY A 184 -9.47 -11.65 11.82
C GLY A 184 -9.52 -10.60 10.71
N CYS A 185 -8.46 -9.82 10.52
CA CYS A 185 -8.44 -8.67 9.61
C CYS A 185 -7.45 -8.82 8.45
N GLY A 186 -6.63 -9.87 8.47
CA GLY A 186 -5.69 -10.18 7.40
C GLY A 186 -6.40 -10.79 6.20
N TYR A 187 -5.77 -10.68 5.03
CA TYR A 187 -6.21 -11.44 3.86
C TYR A 187 -6.02 -12.94 4.15
N PRO A 188 -6.97 -13.82 3.77
CA PRO A 188 -6.81 -15.26 3.93
C PRO A 188 -5.51 -15.73 3.28
N GLN A 189 -4.78 -16.62 3.95
CA GLN A 189 -3.59 -17.23 3.35
C GLN A 189 -3.99 -18.38 2.41
N HIS A 190 -3.04 -18.79 1.56
CA HIS A 190 -3.25 -19.91 0.65
C HIS A 190 -3.70 -21.17 1.41
N GLY A 191 -4.83 -21.74 0.97
CA GLY A 191 -5.45 -22.92 1.61
C GLY A 191 -6.39 -22.60 2.79
N GLU A 192 -6.54 -21.32 3.16
CA GLU A 192 -7.59 -20.87 4.06
C GLU A 192 -8.93 -20.68 3.32
N ASP A 193 -10.02 -20.60 4.10
CA ASP A 193 -11.36 -20.36 3.58
C ASP A 193 -11.51 -18.93 3.04
N GLU A 194 -11.51 -18.80 1.71
CA GLU A 194 -11.76 -17.54 0.98
C GLU A 194 -13.25 -17.28 0.71
N SER A 195 -14.17 -17.98 1.38
CA SER A 195 -15.61 -17.75 1.19
C SER A 195 -16.01 -16.31 1.53
N CYS A 196 -16.90 -15.74 0.71
CA CYS A 196 -17.47 -14.43 0.96
C CYS A 196 -18.18 -14.39 2.31
N LYS A 197 -17.67 -13.57 3.25
CA LYS A 197 -18.30 -13.33 4.54
C LYS A 197 -19.44 -12.33 4.42
N GLU A 198 -20.44 -12.48 5.29
CA GLU A 198 -21.63 -11.62 5.29
C GLU A 198 -21.34 -10.31 6.03
N VAL A 199 -21.74 -9.21 5.39
CA VAL A 199 -21.64 -7.84 5.95
C VAL A 199 -23.02 -7.22 5.95
N THR A 200 -23.45 -6.77 7.11
CA THR A 200 -24.77 -6.16 7.32
C THR A 200 -24.63 -4.69 7.70
N PHE A 201 -25.46 -3.85 7.11
CA PHE A 201 -25.52 -2.42 7.41
C PHE A 201 -26.77 -2.14 8.24
N VAL A 202 -26.60 -1.59 9.45
CA VAL A 202 -27.69 -1.33 10.38
C VAL A 202 -27.80 0.17 10.66
N ASN A 203 -29.03 0.68 10.59
CA ASN A 203 -29.36 2.05 10.99
C ASN A 203 -29.52 2.11 12.52
N LEU A 204 -28.83 3.05 13.16
CA LEU A 204 -28.74 3.17 14.62
C LEU A 204 -29.97 3.80 15.29
N LYS A 205 -30.97 4.28 14.53
CA LYS A 205 -32.22 4.80 15.12
C LYS A 205 -33.18 3.73 15.63
N ASN A 206 -32.99 2.47 15.26
CA ASN A 206 -33.87 1.34 15.63
C ASN A 206 -33.12 0.22 16.38
N ALA A 207 -31.97 0.50 16.99
CA ALA A 207 -31.18 -0.46 17.76
C ALA A 207 -31.40 -0.33 19.27
#